data_AF-A0A975PZU2-F1
#
_entry.id   AF-A0A975PZU2-F1
#
_cell.length_a   1.000
_cell.length_b   1.000
_cell.length_c   1.000
_cell.angle_alpha   90.00
_cell.angle_beta   90.00
_cell.angle_gamma   90.00
#
_symmetry.space_group_name_H-M   'P 1'
#
loop_
_entity.id
_entity.type
_entity.pdbx_description
1 polymer ?
#
loop_
_entity_poly.entity_id
_entity_poly.type
_entity_poly.pdbx_seq_one_letter_code
_entity_poly.pdbx_strand_id
1 'polypeptide(L)'
;MPAVSESKYLVTAGWEHVPHLDEAWKKKTLAAYPPHMRKARTEGVPSLGVGAIYPVEPETFTVEPFAIPPHWRRAYGLDVGWNRTAAIWGALDPDADVLYLNAEHYRGQAEPSIHAAAIKARGDWIPGAIDPAANGRSQIDGQQLFSLYVDLGLLITNADNSVEAGIYAVWERLSTGRLKVFSTLTNWLSEYQDYHRDENGKIAKDDDHAMDATRYLVMTGLKRAIAKPVQQMNGGARTIADRVGGY
;
A
#
# COMPACT_ATOMS: atom_id res chain seq x y z
N MET A 1 15.26 6.39 2.94
CA MET A 1 16.24 7.36 3.52
C MET A 1 16.88 6.77 4.78
N PRO A 2 18.23 6.70 4.91
CA PRO A 2 18.85 6.20 6.13
C PRO A 2 18.53 7.11 7.33
N ALA A 3 18.28 6.53 8.50
CA ALA A 3 18.02 7.29 9.71
C ALA A 3 19.24 8.15 10.09
N VAL A 4 19.01 9.45 10.33
CA VAL A 4 20.00 10.36 10.91
C VAL A 4 20.28 9.87 12.34
N SER A 5 21.54 9.57 12.64
CA SER A 5 22.00 9.10 13.96
C SER A 5 23.06 10.07 14.50
N GLU A 6 23.45 9.95 15.78
CA GLU A 6 24.55 10.76 16.34
C GLU A 6 25.85 10.67 15.52
N SER A 7 26.04 9.58 14.79
CA SER A 7 27.20 9.33 13.92
C SER A 7 27.00 9.71 12.44
N LYS A 8 25.81 10.19 12.03
CA LYS A 8 25.50 10.47 10.62
C LYS A 8 24.77 11.80 10.47
N TYR A 9 25.36 12.69 9.67
CA TYR A 9 24.78 13.98 9.30
C TYR A 9 24.41 13.96 7.81
N LEU A 10 23.20 14.37 7.48
CA LEU A 10 22.67 14.44 6.11
C LEU A 10 22.42 15.90 5.74
N VAL A 11 22.96 16.32 4.59
CA VAL A 11 22.70 17.64 4.00
C VAL A 11 22.13 17.46 2.61
N THR A 12 20.95 18.02 2.38
CA THR A 12 20.36 18.14 1.05
C THR A 12 20.79 19.47 0.45
N ALA A 13 21.42 19.45 -0.72
CA ALA A 13 21.86 20.64 -1.42
C ALA A 13 21.33 20.68 -2.86
N GLY A 14 20.51 21.68 -3.16
CA GLY A 14 20.09 22.07 -4.51
C GLY A 14 20.81 23.31 -5.06
N TRP A 15 20.38 23.76 -6.25
CA TRP A 15 20.88 24.95 -6.97
C TRP A 15 20.82 26.24 -6.15
N GLU A 16 19.87 26.36 -5.24
CA GLU A 16 19.76 27.52 -4.33
C GLU A 16 20.95 27.67 -3.38
N HIS A 17 21.69 26.60 -3.13
CA HIS A 17 22.91 26.63 -2.31
C HIS A 17 24.18 26.92 -3.12
N VAL A 18 24.05 27.15 -4.43
CA VAL A 18 25.17 27.27 -5.37
C VAL A 18 25.17 28.67 -6.01
N PRO A 19 25.77 29.68 -5.35
CA PRO A 19 25.62 31.09 -5.72
C PRO A 19 26.26 31.47 -7.07
N HIS A 20 27.05 30.58 -7.67
CA HIS A 20 27.69 30.79 -8.97
C HIS A 20 26.86 30.28 -10.17
N LEU A 21 25.71 29.65 -9.94
CA LEU A 21 24.80 29.26 -11.02
C LEU A 21 24.01 30.46 -11.52
N ASP A 22 24.17 30.79 -12.79
CA ASP A 22 23.44 31.88 -13.42
C ASP A 22 21.98 31.48 -13.76
N GLU A 23 21.05 32.44 -13.67
CA GLU A 23 19.61 32.19 -13.89
C GLU A 23 19.28 31.75 -15.33
N ALA A 24 20.05 32.19 -16.32
CA ALA A 24 19.83 31.81 -17.71
C ALA A 24 20.20 30.33 -17.95
N TRP A 25 21.28 29.87 -17.32
CA TRP A 25 21.75 28.51 -17.29
C TRP A 25 20.78 27.63 -16.51
N LYS A 26 20.33 28.05 -15.32
CA LYS A 26 19.31 27.32 -14.56
C LYS A 26 18.07 27.05 -15.42
N LYS A 27 17.54 28.08 -16.10
CA LYS A 27 16.38 27.95 -16.99
C LYS A 27 16.63 27.01 -18.18
N LYS A 28 17.79 27.15 -18.85
CA LYS A 28 18.17 26.30 -19.99
C LYS A 28 18.34 24.83 -19.59
N THR A 29 19.03 24.59 -18.49
CA THR A 29 19.31 23.24 -17.98
C THR A 29 18.04 22.58 -17.43
N LEU A 30 17.18 23.32 -16.73
CA LEU A 30 15.88 22.83 -16.25
C LEU A 30 14.98 22.36 -17.41
N ALA A 31 14.96 23.11 -18.51
CA ALA A 31 14.20 22.74 -19.71
C ALA A 31 14.72 21.46 -20.37
N ALA A 32 16.03 21.18 -20.27
CA ALA A 32 16.65 19.96 -20.79
C ALA A 32 16.38 18.73 -19.92
N TYR A 33 16.06 18.90 -18.64
CA TYR A 33 15.77 17.78 -17.76
C TYR A 33 14.35 17.21 -17.98
N PRO A 34 14.21 15.87 -18.07
CA PRO A 34 12.90 15.21 -17.97
C PRO A 34 12.18 15.61 -16.67
N PRO A 35 10.84 15.77 -16.68
CA PRO A 35 10.09 16.25 -15.51
C PRO A 35 10.43 15.54 -14.20
N HIS A 36 10.49 14.20 -14.22
CA HIS A 36 10.78 13.37 -13.04
C HIS A 36 12.20 13.56 -12.47
N MET A 37 13.16 14.09 -13.24
CA MET A 37 14.54 14.33 -12.76
C MET A 37 14.74 15.74 -12.23
N ARG A 38 13.80 16.66 -12.46
CA ARG A 38 14.00 18.09 -12.18
C ARG A 38 14.28 18.33 -10.71
N LYS A 39 13.40 17.88 -9.81
CA LYS A 39 13.54 18.06 -8.35
C LYS A 39 14.85 17.48 -7.79
N ALA A 40 15.28 16.29 -8.21
CA ALA A 40 16.57 15.76 -7.77
C ALA A 40 17.75 16.60 -8.26
N ARG A 41 17.71 17.04 -9.52
CA ARG A 41 18.81 17.81 -10.10
C ARG A 41 18.85 19.26 -9.62
N THR A 42 17.71 19.84 -9.26
CA THR A 42 17.60 21.26 -8.85
C THR A 42 17.53 21.47 -7.35
N GLU A 43 16.90 20.57 -6.59
CA GLU A 43 16.63 20.76 -5.16
C GLU A 43 17.38 19.74 -4.29
N GLY A 44 18.00 18.73 -4.91
CA GLY A 44 18.62 17.62 -4.19
C GLY A 44 17.61 16.68 -3.52
N VAL A 45 16.31 16.85 -3.80
CA VAL A 45 15.24 15.98 -3.32
C VAL A 45 15.35 14.65 -4.05
N PRO A 46 15.49 13.51 -3.37
CA PRO A 46 15.52 12.21 -4.03
C PRO A 46 14.31 12.08 -4.97
N SER A 47 14.60 11.93 -6.26
CA SER A 47 13.59 11.73 -7.28
C SER A 47 13.55 10.28 -7.70
N LEU A 48 12.46 9.92 -8.37
CA LEU A 48 12.36 8.67 -9.11
C LEU A 48 13.58 8.53 -10.03
N GLY A 49 14.35 7.45 -9.83
CA GLY A 49 15.54 7.16 -10.63
C GLY A 49 15.20 6.83 -12.08
N VAL A 50 16.23 6.76 -12.94
CA VAL A 50 16.08 6.18 -14.28
C VAL A 50 15.61 4.73 -14.12
N GLY A 51 14.51 4.37 -14.78
CA GLY A 51 13.92 3.03 -14.67
C GLY A 51 12.83 2.89 -13.61
N ALA A 52 12.37 3.98 -12.99
CA ALA A 52 11.23 3.94 -12.08
C ALA A 52 10.02 3.21 -12.68
N ILE A 53 9.44 2.29 -11.92
CA ILE A 53 8.32 1.46 -12.39
C ILE A 53 7.04 2.31 -12.50
N TYR A 54 6.83 3.21 -11.54
CA TYR A 54 5.72 4.15 -11.53
C TYR A 54 6.23 5.58 -11.76
N PRO A 55 6.20 6.10 -13.00
CA PRO A 55 6.69 7.45 -13.32
C PRO A 55 5.64 8.53 -12.96
N VAL A 56 5.11 8.51 -11.74
CA VAL A 56 4.10 9.48 -11.24
C VAL A 56 4.64 10.17 -9.98
N GLU A 57 4.58 11.51 -9.95
CA GLU A 57 5.11 12.31 -8.84
C GLU A 57 4.29 12.08 -7.56
N PRO A 58 4.92 11.76 -6.40
CA PRO A 58 4.22 11.49 -5.14
C PRO A 58 3.20 12.54 -4.73
N GLU A 59 3.49 13.82 -4.97
CA GLU A 59 2.63 14.94 -4.60
C GLU A 59 1.28 14.92 -5.34
N THR A 60 1.18 14.21 -6.46
CA THR A 60 -0.07 14.13 -7.24
C THR A 60 -1.07 13.13 -6.66
N PHE A 61 -0.61 12.15 -5.88
CA PHE A 61 -1.45 11.10 -5.31
C PHE A 61 -1.41 11.05 -3.78
N THR A 62 -0.45 11.71 -3.13
CA THR A 62 -0.37 11.79 -1.68
C THR A 62 -1.42 12.76 -1.15
N VAL A 63 -2.16 12.34 -0.12
CA VAL A 63 -3.22 13.14 0.50
C VAL A 63 -3.12 13.07 2.02
N GLU A 64 -3.62 14.11 2.70
CA GLU A 64 -3.72 14.08 4.15
C GLU A 64 -4.73 13.03 4.64
N PRO A 65 -4.47 12.36 5.78
CA PRO A 65 -5.39 11.37 6.31
C PRO A 65 -6.75 11.97 6.65
N PHE A 66 -7.81 11.22 6.33
CA PHE A 66 -9.18 11.55 6.73
C PHE A 66 -9.92 10.31 7.21
N ALA A 67 -11.04 10.53 7.90
CA ALA A 67 -11.89 9.45 8.37
C ALA A 67 -12.58 8.76 7.19
N ILE A 68 -12.23 7.50 6.93
CA ILE A 68 -12.84 6.71 5.85
C ILE A 68 -14.34 6.49 6.15
N PRO A 69 -15.26 6.88 5.24
CA PRO A 69 -16.68 6.63 5.41
C PRO A 69 -17.01 5.14 5.66
N PRO A 70 -18.00 4.82 6.50
CA PRO A 70 -18.34 3.43 6.82
C PRO A 70 -18.85 2.61 5.62
N HIS A 71 -19.50 3.27 4.67
CA HIS A 71 -20.10 2.65 3.48
C HIS A 71 -19.06 2.35 2.38
N TRP A 72 -17.86 2.94 2.46
CA TRP A 72 -16.78 2.64 1.51
C TRP A 72 -16.29 1.21 1.70
N ARG A 73 -16.10 0.52 0.58
CA ARG A 73 -15.66 -0.87 0.60
C ARG A 73 -14.17 -0.93 0.91
N ARG A 74 -13.76 -1.82 1.80
CA ARG A 74 -12.38 -1.97 2.26
C ARG A 74 -11.88 -3.38 1.97
N ALA A 75 -10.61 -3.44 1.63
CA ALA A 75 -9.84 -4.67 1.53
C ALA A 75 -8.38 -4.37 1.86
N TYR A 76 -7.56 -5.40 2.00
CA TYR A 76 -6.12 -5.26 2.03
C TYR A 76 -5.44 -6.22 1.07
N GLY A 77 -4.22 -5.89 0.68
CA GLY A 77 -3.28 -6.84 0.08
C GLY A 77 -2.22 -7.20 1.10
N LEU A 78 -1.74 -8.44 1.05
CA LEU A 78 -0.80 -9.01 2.00
C LEU A 78 0.32 -9.72 1.24
N ASP A 79 1.53 -9.18 1.36
CA ASP A 79 2.76 -9.87 0.97
C ASP A 79 3.45 -10.41 2.21
N VAL A 80 3.76 -11.71 2.19
CA VAL A 80 4.38 -12.39 3.33
C VAL A 80 5.79 -12.82 2.96
N GLY A 81 6.74 -12.31 3.70
CA GLY A 81 8.15 -12.66 3.59
C GLY A 81 8.79 -12.78 4.96
N TRP A 82 9.89 -13.55 5.00
CA TRP A 82 10.69 -13.71 6.20
C TRP A 82 11.36 -12.40 6.63
N ASN A 83 12.00 -11.72 5.67
CA ASN A 83 12.66 -10.44 5.89
C ASN A 83 11.64 -9.33 6.12
N ARG A 84 10.47 -9.42 5.48
CA ARG A 84 9.41 -8.43 5.59
C ARG A 84 8.05 -9.04 5.27
N THR A 85 7.07 -8.73 6.10
CA THR A 85 5.65 -8.92 5.81
C THR A 85 4.99 -7.55 5.74
N ALA A 86 4.30 -7.28 4.63
CA ALA A 86 3.62 -6.03 4.35
C ALA A 86 2.13 -6.26 4.12
N ALA A 87 1.28 -5.49 4.80
CA ALA A 87 -0.15 -5.43 4.50
C ALA A 87 -0.56 -3.99 4.22
N ILE A 88 -1.25 -3.77 3.10
CA ILE A 88 -1.68 -2.45 2.65
C ILE A 88 -3.20 -2.42 2.54
N TRP A 89 -3.84 -1.56 3.32
CA TRP A 89 -5.29 -1.39 3.34
C TRP A 89 -5.73 -0.30 2.37
N GLY A 90 -6.74 -0.63 1.56
CA GLY A 90 -7.42 0.29 0.67
C GLY A 90 -8.88 0.46 1.02
N ALA A 91 -9.39 1.68 0.87
CA ALA A 91 -10.81 1.99 0.89
C ALA A 91 -11.21 2.57 -0.47
N LEU A 92 -12.20 1.96 -1.10
CA LEU A 92 -12.70 2.36 -2.41
C LEU A 92 -13.90 3.29 -2.24
N ASP A 93 -13.74 4.52 -2.73
CA ASP A 93 -14.83 5.46 -2.97
C ASP A 93 -15.66 4.97 -4.17
N PRO A 94 -16.93 4.55 -3.97
CA PRO A 94 -17.75 4.02 -5.05
C PRO A 94 -18.19 5.09 -6.05
N ASP A 95 -18.23 6.36 -5.64
CA ASP A 95 -18.76 7.45 -6.48
C ASP A 95 -17.68 7.96 -7.45
N ALA A 96 -16.44 8.04 -6.97
CA ALA A 96 -15.31 8.56 -7.75
C ALA A 96 -14.40 7.47 -8.36
N ASP A 97 -14.61 6.19 -8.05
CA ASP A 97 -13.67 5.07 -8.33
C ASP A 97 -12.23 5.40 -7.88
N VAL A 98 -12.09 6.02 -6.71
CA VAL A 98 -10.80 6.34 -6.11
C VAL A 98 -10.49 5.36 -4.99
N LEU A 99 -9.37 4.66 -5.12
CA LEU A 99 -8.82 3.82 -4.07
C LEU A 99 -7.89 4.64 -3.17
N TYR A 100 -8.24 4.75 -1.89
CA TYR A 100 -7.43 5.40 -0.86
C TYR A 100 -6.67 4.37 -0.03
N LEU A 101 -5.35 4.30 -0.20
CA LEU A 101 -4.47 3.55 0.69
C LEU A 101 -4.36 4.31 2.02
N ASN A 102 -4.87 3.71 3.10
CA ASN A 102 -5.14 4.43 4.35
C ASN A 102 -4.47 3.82 5.59
N ALA A 103 -3.94 2.59 5.49
CA ALA A 103 -3.14 2.00 6.54
C ALA A 103 -2.10 1.06 5.95
N GLU A 104 -1.00 0.91 6.68
CA GLU A 104 0.05 -0.07 6.40
C GLU A 104 0.42 -0.85 7.67
N HIS A 105 0.83 -2.09 7.48
CA HIS A 105 1.55 -2.91 8.44
C HIS A 105 2.82 -3.34 7.74
N TYR A 106 3.97 -3.07 8.35
CA TYR A 106 5.27 -3.26 7.70
C TYR A 106 6.28 -3.77 8.71
N ARG A 107 6.50 -5.09 8.76
CA ARG A 107 7.35 -5.69 9.81
C ARG A 107 8.01 -6.99 9.33
N GLY A 108 9.30 -7.10 9.56
CA GLY A 108 10.09 -8.32 9.34
C GLY A 108 10.25 -9.16 10.59
N GLN A 109 10.74 -10.40 10.42
CA GLN A 109 11.25 -11.26 11.49
C GLN A 109 10.28 -11.44 12.67
N ALA A 110 8.99 -11.62 12.37
CA ALA A 110 7.98 -11.88 13.38
C ALA A 110 7.15 -13.12 13.00
N GLU A 111 6.50 -13.71 14.00
CA GLU A 111 5.66 -14.88 13.79
C GLU A 111 4.36 -14.52 13.07
N PRO A 112 3.76 -15.46 12.30
CA PRO A 112 2.47 -15.25 11.64
C PRO A 112 1.34 -14.80 12.59
N SER A 113 1.35 -15.28 13.83
CA SER A 113 0.40 -14.89 14.89
C SER A 113 0.43 -13.38 15.18
N ILE A 114 1.62 -12.77 15.20
CA ILE A 114 1.82 -11.34 15.42
C ILE A 114 1.29 -10.53 14.22
N HIS A 115 1.57 -11.00 13.01
CA HIS A 115 1.06 -10.36 11.79
C HIS A 115 -0.47 -10.44 11.72
N ALA A 116 -1.05 -11.61 11.99
CA ALA A 116 -2.50 -11.79 12.00
C ALA A 116 -3.19 -10.90 13.05
N ALA A 117 -2.63 -10.81 14.26
CA ALA A 117 -3.17 -9.94 15.31
C ALA A 117 -3.14 -8.45 14.89
N ALA A 118 -2.03 -7.98 14.32
CA ALA A 118 -1.91 -6.61 13.83
C ALA A 118 -2.90 -6.31 12.70
N ILE A 119 -3.11 -7.26 11.78
CA ILE A 119 -4.08 -7.12 10.69
C ILE A 119 -5.51 -7.05 11.23
N LYS A 120 -5.89 -7.95 12.15
CA LYS A 120 -7.23 -7.98 12.75
C LYS A 120 -7.54 -6.74 13.58
N ALA A 121 -6.53 -6.13 14.21
CA ALA A 121 -6.70 -4.89 14.95
C ALA A 121 -7.20 -3.72 14.07
N ARG A 122 -7.03 -3.79 12.74
CA ARG A 122 -7.59 -2.81 11.80
C ARG A 122 -9.05 -3.09 11.41
N GLY A 123 -9.50 -4.32 11.61
CA GLY A 123 -10.85 -4.78 11.29
C GLY A 123 -10.81 -6.23 10.86
N ASP A 124 -11.23 -7.14 11.74
CA ASP A 124 -11.35 -8.58 11.49
C ASP A 124 -12.30 -8.94 10.33
N TRP A 125 -13.25 -8.06 10.03
CA TRP A 125 -14.18 -8.17 8.92
C TRP A 125 -13.56 -7.81 7.57
N ILE A 126 -12.40 -7.14 7.51
CA ILE A 126 -11.83 -6.65 6.25
C ILE A 126 -11.19 -7.83 5.50
N PRO A 127 -11.58 -8.12 4.25
CA PRO A 127 -10.99 -9.20 3.48
C PRO A 127 -9.63 -8.83 2.89
N GLY A 128 -8.76 -9.82 2.76
CA GLY A 128 -7.41 -9.72 2.24
C GLY A 128 -7.16 -10.52 0.96
N ALA A 129 -6.22 -10.06 0.15
CA ALA A 129 -5.60 -10.83 -0.92
C ALA A 129 -4.15 -11.13 -0.58
N ILE A 130 -3.77 -12.40 -0.51
CA ILE A 130 -2.43 -12.87 -0.12
C ILE A 130 -1.71 -13.54 -1.29
N ASP A 131 -0.39 -13.35 -1.39
CA ASP A 131 0.42 -14.08 -2.37
C ASP A 131 0.28 -15.61 -2.20
N PRO A 132 -0.09 -16.38 -3.24
CA PRO A 132 -0.13 -17.84 -3.18
C PRO A 132 1.23 -18.50 -2.94
N ALA A 133 2.36 -17.81 -3.14
CA ALA A 133 3.69 -18.39 -3.15
C ALA A 133 4.70 -17.66 -2.25
N ALA A 134 4.26 -17.19 -1.08
CA ALA A 134 5.04 -16.44 -0.09
C ALA A 134 6.55 -16.73 -0.14
N ASN A 135 7.27 -15.89 -0.90
CA ASN A 135 8.72 -15.83 -1.05
C ASN A 135 9.47 -17.18 -1.19
N GLY A 136 9.23 -17.89 -2.31
CA GLY A 136 10.14 -18.94 -2.79
C GLY A 136 10.09 -20.26 -2.02
N ARG A 137 9.09 -20.42 -1.15
CA ARG A 137 8.81 -21.70 -0.51
C ARG A 137 8.13 -22.64 -1.50
N SER A 138 8.21 -23.95 -1.25
CA SER A 138 7.50 -24.92 -2.09
C SER A 138 6.00 -24.61 -2.07
N GLN A 139 5.27 -24.99 -3.13
CA GLN A 139 3.81 -24.79 -3.19
C GLN A 139 3.08 -25.37 -1.97
N ILE A 140 3.66 -26.42 -1.36
CA ILE A 140 3.17 -27.06 -0.12
C ILE A 140 3.32 -26.11 1.08
N ASP A 141 4.47 -25.46 1.23
CA ASP A 141 4.73 -24.53 2.32
C ASP A 141 3.86 -23.26 2.22
N GLY A 142 3.61 -22.79 1.00
CA GLY A 142 2.70 -21.67 0.73
C GLY A 142 1.26 -21.99 1.15
N GLN A 143 0.77 -23.19 0.83
CA GLN A 143 -0.54 -23.66 1.27
C GLN A 143 -0.63 -23.80 2.79
N GLN A 144 0.41 -24.31 3.45
CA GLN A 144 0.45 -24.40 4.91
C GLN A 144 0.40 -23.02 5.57
N LEU A 145 1.15 -22.05 5.04
CA LEU A 145 1.15 -20.68 5.53
C LEU A 145 -0.21 -20.00 5.34
N PHE A 146 -0.85 -20.21 4.19
CA PHE A 146 -2.21 -19.73 3.93
C PHE A 146 -3.19 -20.29 4.96
N SER A 147 -3.19 -21.62 5.16
CA SER A 147 -4.05 -22.29 6.14
C SER A 147 -3.80 -21.76 7.56
N LEU A 148 -2.55 -21.53 7.93
CA LEU A 148 -2.20 -20.95 9.23
C LEU A 148 -2.81 -19.57 9.45
N TYR A 149 -2.77 -18.68 8.44
CA TYR A 149 -3.39 -17.36 8.55
C TYR A 149 -4.93 -17.43 8.61
N VAL A 150 -5.55 -18.37 7.89
CA VAL A 150 -6.99 -18.65 8.00
C VAL A 150 -7.35 -19.15 9.40
N ASP A 151 -6.58 -20.07 9.96
CA ASP A 151 -6.77 -20.61 11.32
C ASP A 151 -6.60 -19.53 12.40
N LEU A 152 -5.74 -18.53 12.15
CA LEU A 152 -5.61 -17.33 12.99
C LEU A 152 -6.78 -16.33 12.82
N GLY A 153 -7.71 -16.62 11.91
CA GLY A 153 -8.95 -15.89 11.68
C GLY A 153 -8.81 -14.71 10.72
N LEU A 154 -7.87 -14.76 9.77
CA LEU A 154 -7.85 -13.81 8.65
C LEU A 154 -8.81 -14.23 7.53
N LEU A 155 -9.54 -13.26 6.98
CA LEU A 155 -10.41 -13.44 5.82
C LEU A 155 -9.61 -13.23 4.53
N ILE A 156 -8.81 -14.22 4.12
CA ILE A 156 -7.87 -14.10 3.00
C ILE A 156 -8.25 -14.96 1.79
N THR A 157 -7.85 -14.49 0.61
CA THR A 157 -7.97 -15.22 -0.66
C THR A 157 -6.65 -15.14 -1.44
N ASN A 158 -6.32 -16.18 -2.21
CA ASN A 158 -5.12 -16.15 -3.05
C ASN A 158 -5.23 -15.04 -4.11
N ALA A 159 -4.19 -14.21 -4.19
CA ALA A 159 -4.08 -13.14 -5.14
C ALA A 159 -3.71 -13.66 -6.54
N ASP A 160 -4.20 -12.98 -7.56
CA ASP A 160 -3.56 -12.96 -8.88
C ASP A 160 -2.19 -12.30 -8.74
N ASN A 161 -1.14 -13.10 -8.89
CA ASN A 161 0.25 -12.68 -8.69
C ASN A 161 0.94 -12.23 -9.99
N SER A 162 0.19 -12.05 -11.09
CA SER A 162 0.73 -11.54 -12.36
C SER A 162 1.43 -10.18 -12.17
N VAL A 163 2.76 -10.19 -12.29
CA VAL A 163 3.62 -9.03 -11.97
C VAL A 163 3.38 -7.87 -12.92
N GLU A 164 3.63 -8.06 -14.21
CA GLU A 164 3.52 -6.99 -15.21
C GLU A 164 2.08 -6.46 -15.34
N ALA A 165 1.07 -7.35 -15.33
CA ALA A 165 -0.33 -6.94 -15.36
C ALA A 165 -0.72 -6.15 -14.11
N GLY A 166 -0.24 -6.58 -12.95
CA GLY A 166 -0.48 -5.88 -11.69
C GLY A 166 0.18 -4.50 -11.64
N ILE A 167 1.43 -4.39 -12.11
CA ILE A 167 2.14 -3.11 -12.23
C ILE A 167 1.34 -2.16 -13.13
N TYR A 168 0.90 -2.64 -14.30
CA TYR A 168 0.09 -1.83 -15.20
C TYR A 168 -1.22 -1.35 -14.54
N ALA A 169 -1.91 -2.22 -13.81
CA ALA A 169 -3.16 -1.86 -13.14
C ALA A 169 -2.96 -0.81 -12.03
N VAL A 170 -1.89 -0.91 -11.25
CA VAL A 170 -1.54 0.11 -10.23
C VAL A 170 -1.16 1.42 -10.90
N TRP A 171 -0.32 1.36 -11.95
CA TRP A 171 0.14 2.53 -12.68
C TRP A 171 -1.01 3.28 -13.37
N GLU A 172 -1.97 2.56 -13.95
CA GLU A 172 -3.17 3.15 -14.54
C GLU A 172 -3.96 3.96 -13.50
N ARG A 173 -4.17 3.40 -12.29
CA ARG A 173 -4.88 4.11 -11.22
C ARG A 173 -4.13 5.34 -10.74
N LEU A 174 -2.81 5.25 -10.56
CA LEU A 174 -1.97 6.42 -10.23
C LEU A 174 -2.09 7.51 -11.29
N SER A 175 -1.89 7.16 -12.57
CA SER A 175 -1.87 8.11 -13.70
C SER A 175 -3.23 8.77 -13.94
N THR A 176 -4.32 8.07 -13.64
CA THR A 176 -5.69 8.59 -13.76
C THR A 176 -6.21 9.27 -12.49
N GLY A 177 -5.39 9.36 -11.44
CA GLY A 177 -5.79 9.93 -10.15
C GLY A 177 -6.76 9.06 -9.34
N ARG A 178 -6.97 7.81 -9.73
CA ARG A 178 -7.84 6.80 -9.09
C ARG A 178 -7.13 5.97 -8.00
N LEU A 179 -5.86 6.25 -7.72
CA LEU A 179 -5.16 5.80 -6.52
C LEU A 179 -4.68 7.03 -5.75
N LYS A 180 -5.01 7.10 -4.47
CA LYS A 180 -4.51 8.11 -3.52
C LYS A 180 -3.92 7.40 -2.31
N VAL A 181 -2.89 7.99 -1.71
CA VAL A 181 -2.13 7.40 -0.61
C VAL A 181 -2.09 8.40 0.54
N PHE A 182 -2.45 7.96 1.75
CA PHE A 182 -2.34 8.82 2.92
C PHE A 182 -0.87 9.12 3.22
N SER A 183 -0.57 10.37 3.55
CA SER A 183 0.80 10.84 3.85
C SER A 183 1.47 10.09 5.01
N THR A 184 0.68 9.39 5.84
CA THR A 184 1.15 8.53 6.93
C THR A 184 1.69 7.17 6.50
N LEU A 185 1.52 6.73 5.24
CA LEU A 185 2.04 5.45 4.76
C LEU A 185 3.51 5.62 4.34
N THR A 186 4.36 5.90 5.33
CA THR A 186 5.76 6.28 5.11
C THR A 186 6.59 5.13 4.55
N ASN A 187 6.29 3.87 4.90
CA ASN A 187 7.04 2.73 4.35
C ASN A 187 6.67 2.53 2.89
N TRP A 188 5.37 2.58 2.56
CA TRP A 188 4.90 2.54 1.17
C TRP A 188 5.53 3.66 0.32
N LEU A 189 5.54 4.90 0.83
CA LEU A 189 6.12 6.04 0.10
C LEU A 189 7.62 5.88 -0.12
N SER A 190 8.34 5.31 0.86
CA SER A 190 9.77 5.02 0.71
C SER A 190 10.00 3.94 -0.36
N GLU A 191 9.30 2.82 -0.30
CA GLU A 191 9.43 1.77 -1.31
C GLU A 191 9.05 2.28 -2.71
N TYR A 192 7.98 3.08 -2.82
CA TYR A 192 7.55 3.65 -4.09
C TYR A 192 8.65 4.47 -4.78
N GLN A 193 9.42 5.26 -4.00
CA GLN A 193 10.52 6.06 -4.52
C GLN A 193 11.67 5.20 -5.04
N ASP A 194 11.94 4.10 -4.35
CA ASP A 194 13.04 3.18 -4.66
C ASP A 194 12.64 2.11 -5.70
N TYR A 195 11.35 2.00 -6.06
CA TYR A 195 10.85 0.95 -6.95
C TYR A 195 11.18 1.19 -8.43
N HIS A 196 12.17 0.45 -8.94
CA HIS A 196 12.74 0.66 -10.27
C HIS A 196 13.12 -0.65 -10.98
N ARG A 197 13.39 -0.54 -12.29
CA ARG A 197 14.03 -1.58 -13.09
C ARG A 197 15.54 -1.39 -13.11
N ASP A 198 16.26 -2.50 -12.97
CA ASP A 198 17.72 -2.58 -13.09
C ASP A 198 18.21 -2.33 -14.54
N GLU A 199 19.53 -2.34 -14.72
CA GLU A 199 20.18 -2.15 -16.03
C GLU A 199 19.78 -3.20 -17.09
N ASN A 200 19.25 -4.35 -16.66
CA ASN A 200 18.78 -5.43 -17.52
C ASN A 200 17.26 -5.36 -17.79
N GLY A 201 16.59 -4.31 -17.30
CA GLY A 201 15.15 -4.12 -17.43
C GLY A 201 14.30 -4.99 -16.50
N LYS A 202 14.92 -5.68 -15.54
CA LYS A 202 14.21 -6.47 -14.52
C LYS A 202 13.88 -5.60 -13.32
N ILE A 203 12.79 -5.91 -12.62
CA ILE A 203 12.45 -5.24 -11.37
C ILE A 203 13.57 -5.51 -10.35
N ALA A 204 14.15 -4.44 -9.80
CA ALA A 204 15.10 -4.55 -8.70
C ALA A 204 14.38 -5.14 -7.48
N LYS A 205 14.88 -6.26 -6.95
CA LYS A 205 14.24 -7.02 -5.87
C LYS A 205 14.68 -6.56 -4.47
N ASP A 206 14.72 -5.25 -4.27
CA ASP A 206 15.10 -4.65 -3.00
C ASP A 206 13.87 -3.94 -2.42
N ASP A 207 13.36 -4.46 -1.30
CA ASP A 207 12.24 -3.89 -0.54
C ASP A 207 11.01 -3.52 -1.40
N ASP A 208 10.40 -4.50 -2.09
CA ASP A 208 9.20 -4.32 -2.94
C ASP A 208 7.89 -4.83 -2.30
N HIS A 209 7.91 -5.10 -0.99
CA HIS A 209 6.85 -5.80 -0.28
C HIS A 209 5.52 -5.02 -0.20
N ALA A 210 5.57 -3.72 0.07
CA ALA A 210 4.39 -2.86 0.05
C ALA A 210 3.90 -2.63 -1.39
N MET A 211 4.79 -2.59 -2.38
CA MET A 211 4.42 -2.51 -3.80
C MET A 211 3.66 -3.77 -4.24
N ASP A 212 4.15 -4.96 -3.88
CA ASP A 212 3.51 -6.24 -4.17
C ASP A 212 2.19 -6.41 -3.42
N ALA A 213 2.14 -6.06 -2.13
CA ALA A 213 0.89 -6.02 -1.39
C ALA A 213 -0.16 -5.09 -2.06
N THR A 214 0.26 -3.92 -2.53
CA THR A 214 -0.63 -2.99 -3.27
C THR A 214 -1.14 -3.60 -4.57
N ARG A 215 -0.26 -4.32 -5.26
CA ARG A 215 -0.58 -5.03 -6.50
C ARG A 215 -1.64 -6.11 -6.27
N TYR A 216 -1.50 -6.91 -5.20
CA TYR A 216 -2.49 -7.91 -4.80
C TYR A 216 -3.83 -7.30 -4.40
N LEU A 217 -3.79 -6.17 -3.68
CA LEU A 217 -4.98 -5.39 -3.34
C LEU A 217 -5.72 -4.97 -4.61
N VAL A 218 -5.04 -4.37 -5.58
CA VAL A 218 -5.65 -3.88 -6.83
C VAL A 218 -6.18 -5.03 -7.69
N MET A 219 -5.40 -6.10 -7.85
CA MET A 219 -5.75 -7.21 -8.77
C MET A 219 -6.86 -8.11 -8.24
N THR A 220 -6.88 -8.33 -6.91
CA THR A 220 -7.78 -9.30 -6.27
C THR A 220 -8.57 -8.70 -5.11
N GLY A 221 -7.90 -7.96 -4.21
CA GLY A 221 -8.53 -7.42 -3.00
C GLY A 221 -9.75 -6.55 -3.29
N LEU A 222 -9.69 -5.66 -4.29
CA LEU A 222 -10.82 -4.79 -4.68
C LEU A 222 -12.07 -5.57 -5.10
N LYS A 223 -11.92 -6.73 -5.74
CA LYS A 223 -13.05 -7.58 -6.14
C LYS A 223 -13.74 -8.22 -4.93
N ARG A 224 -13.04 -8.29 -3.79
CA ARG A 224 -13.52 -8.85 -2.53
C ARG A 224 -13.89 -7.80 -1.50
N ALA A 225 -13.62 -6.52 -1.76
CA ALA A 225 -13.82 -5.45 -0.80
C ALA A 225 -15.29 -5.35 -0.35
N ILE A 226 -15.51 -5.21 0.94
CA ILE A 226 -16.84 -5.07 1.54
C ILE A 226 -16.92 -3.80 2.39
N ALA A 227 -18.13 -3.28 2.62
CA ALA A 227 -18.33 -2.17 3.55
C ALA A 227 -18.33 -2.67 5.00
N LYS A 228 -18.14 -1.75 5.96
CA LYS A 228 -18.17 -2.12 7.38
C LYS A 228 -19.54 -2.72 7.72
N PRO A 229 -19.61 -3.94 8.29
CA PRO A 229 -20.87 -4.54 8.68
C PRO A 229 -21.60 -3.65 9.69
N VAL A 230 -22.89 -3.44 9.48
CA VAL A 230 -23.76 -2.79 10.46
C VAL A 230 -24.05 -3.84 11.53
N GLN A 231 -23.75 -3.55 12.80
CA GLN A 231 -24.27 -4.37 13.89
C GLN A 231 -25.80 -4.24 13.87
N GLN A 232 -26.51 -5.28 13.44
CA GLN A 232 -27.93 -5.38 13.74
C GLN A 232 -28.04 -5.46 15.27
N MET A 233 -28.49 -4.36 15.89
CA MET A 233 -29.05 -4.47 17.23
C MET A 233 -30.24 -5.41 17.12
N ASN A 234 -30.06 -6.66 17.52
CA ASN A 234 -31.18 -7.56 17.81
C ASN A 234 -31.95 -6.91 18.97
N GLY A 235 -32.93 -6.08 18.62
CA GLY A 235 -33.97 -5.64 19.53
C GLY A 235 -34.69 -6.90 19.99
N GLY A 236 -34.24 -7.46 21.11
CA GLY A 236 -34.89 -8.57 21.77
C GLY A 236 -36.31 -8.14 22.13
N ALA A 237 -37.25 -8.43 21.25
CA ALA A 237 -38.65 -8.49 21.60
C ALA A 237 -38.77 -9.59 22.65
N ARG A 238 -38.72 -9.17 23.93
CA ARG A 238 -39.14 -10.03 25.04
C ARG A 238 -40.59 -10.39 24.78
N THR A 239 -40.80 -11.63 24.42
CA THR A 239 -42.09 -12.31 24.45
C THR A 239 -42.72 -12.11 25.82
N ILE A 240 -43.73 -11.26 25.91
CA ILE A 240 -44.74 -11.32 26.98
C ILE A 240 -46.09 -11.36 26.27
N ALA A 241 -46.39 -12.52 25.69
CA ALA A 241 -47.78 -12.87 25.41
C ALA A 241 -48.32 -13.46 26.72
N ASP A 242 -49.03 -12.63 27.47
CA ASP A 242 -49.72 -13.05 28.67
C ASP A 242 -50.82 -14.05 28.27
N ARG A 243 -50.69 -15.28 28.76
CA ARG A 243 -51.59 -16.42 28.46
C ARG A 243 -52.51 -16.68 29.65
N VAL A 244 -53.15 -15.67 30.23
CA VAL A 244 -54.26 -15.91 31.17
C VAL A 244 -55.29 -14.79 31.09
N GLY A 245 -56.45 -15.12 30.55
CA GLY A 245 -57.60 -14.23 30.48
C GLY A 245 -58.82 -14.95 29.94
N GLY A 246 -59.17 -16.09 30.55
CA GLY A 246 -60.51 -16.63 30.45
C GLY A 246 -61.41 -15.90 31.44
N TYR A 247 -62.53 -15.37 30.95
CA TYR A 247 -63.91 -15.51 31.46
C TYR A 247 -64.85 -14.91 30.40
#